data_AF-A0AB40CVM0-F1
#
_entry.id   AF-A0AB40CVM0-F1
#
_cell.length_a   1.000
_cell.length_b   1.000
_cell.length_c   1.000
_cell.angle_alpha   90.00
_cell.angle_beta   90.00
_cell.angle_gamma   90.00
#
_symmetry.space_group_name_H-M   'P 1'
#
loop_
_entity.id
_entity.type
_entity.pdbx_description
1 polymer ?
#
loop_
_entity_poly.entity_id
_entity_poly.type
_entity_poly.pdbx_seq_one_letter_code
_entity_poly.pdbx_strand_id
1 'polypeptide(L)'
;MEHLSMIEGFDQESLSFLSKVTSSSGLGEETYFPPSLRHLPPRTDHKNCIQEAHMLFFPILQDLFSKTRISPQEIDILVLNCSAFCSSPSLSSIIVNRFAMRDNVKTFNLSGMGCSAGVISIDIARTLLQLNRGSFALIISTEVLSTGWYSGKDQRKLLLNCVFRSGSAAVLLTNKKP
;
A
#
# COMPACT_ATOMS: atom_id res chain seq x y z
N MET A 1 -20.13 7.67 9.43
CA MET A 1 -20.00 8.49 10.66
C MET A 1 -20.88 7.98 11.80
N GLU A 2 -22.15 7.65 11.55
CA GLU A 2 -23.12 7.23 12.59
C GLU A 2 -22.67 6.06 13.46
N HIS A 3 -21.88 5.12 12.92
CA HIS A 3 -21.40 3.97 13.68
C HIS A 3 -20.10 4.20 14.47
N LEU A 4 -19.40 5.34 14.26
CA LEU A 4 -18.16 5.64 14.98
C LEU A 4 -18.39 5.96 16.45
N SER A 5 -19.61 6.41 16.81
CA SER A 5 -20.03 6.62 18.19
C SER A 5 -20.12 5.33 19.01
N MET A 6 -20.15 4.17 18.34
CA MET A 6 -20.15 2.85 18.99
C MET A 6 -18.74 2.31 19.25
N ILE A 7 -17.69 2.97 18.77
CA ILE A 7 -16.31 2.60 19.07
C ILE A 7 -15.95 3.15 20.46
N GLU A 8 -15.70 2.25 21.41
CA GLU A 8 -15.14 2.62 22.71
C GLU A 8 -13.83 3.40 22.51
N GLY A 9 -13.83 4.69 22.86
CA GLY A 9 -12.64 5.54 22.77
C GLY A 9 -12.92 6.97 22.30
N PHE A 10 -13.93 7.20 21.45
CA PHE A 10 -14.25 8.55 20.96
C PHE A 10 -15.31 9.24 21.82
N ASP A 11 -15.03 10.48 22.22
CA ASP A 11 -16.03 11.38 22.80
C ASP A 11 -16.66 12.28 21.75
N GLN A 12 -17.65 13.08 22.18
CA GLN A 12 -18.39 13.96 21.29
C GLN A 12 -17.49 14.98 20.57
N GLU A 13 -16.43 15.44 21.23
CA GLU A 13 -15.45 16.36 20.64
C GLU A 13 -14.65 15.68 19.53
N SER A 14 -14.17 14.46 19.77
CA SER A 14 -13.48 13.63 18.77
C SER A 14 -14.38 13.34 17.56
N LEU A 15 -15.65 12.98 17.79
CA LEU A 15 -16.60 12.72 16.71
C LEU A 15 -16.91 13.97 15.87
N SER A 16 -17.10 15.12 16.54
CA SER A 16 -17.28 16.41 15.87
C SER A 16 -16.07 16.78 15.01
N PHE A 17 -14.86 16.58 15.55
CA PHE A 17 -13.62 16.81 14.83
C PHE A 17 -13.48 15.91 13.60
N LEU A 18 -13.66 14.59 13.76
CA LEU A 18 -13.62 13.61 12.67
C LEU A 18 -14.63 13.97 11.58
N SER A 19 -15.86 14.34 11.96
CA SER A 19 -16.93 14.73 11.04
C SER A 19 -16.53 15.96 10.22
N LYS A 20 -16.08 16.99 10.92
CA LYS A 20 -15.69 18.27 10.32
C LYS A 20 -14.55 18.06 9.34
N VAL A 21 -13.45 17.45 9.78
CA VAL A 21 -12.26 17.24 8.94
C VAL A 21 -12.58 16.35 7.74
N THR A 22 -13.34 15.27 7.93
CA THR A 22 -13.69 14.38 6.82
C THR A 22 -14.52 15.12 5.76
N SER A 23 -15.53 15.89 6.18
CA SER A 23 -16.38 16.67 5.26
C SER A 23 -15.63 17.78 4.53
N SER A 24 -14.56 18.33 5.13
CA SER A 24 -13.74 19.38 4.53
C SER A 24 -12.44 18.87 3.91
N SER A 25 -12.22 17.55 3.84
CA SER A 25 -10.94 16.96 3.41
C SER A 25 -10.71 17.03 1.89
N GLY A 26 -11.76 17.28 1.12
CA GLY A 26 -11.72 17.21 -0.35
C GLY A 26 -11.62 15.79 -0.91
N LEU A 27 -11.76 14.76 -0.07
CA LEU A 27 -11.81 13.37 -0.52
C LEU A 27 -13.16 13.07 -1.17
N GLY A 28 -13.11 12.47 -2.37
CA GLY A 28 -14.31 12.02 -3.07
C GLY A 28 -14.85 10.68 -2.57
N GLU A 29 -16.07 10.37 -2.99
CA GLU A 29 -16.79 9.13 -2.65
C GLU A 29 -16.14 7.86 -3.24
N GLU A 30 -15.24 8.01 -4.21
CA GLU A 30 -14.47 6.89 -4.79
C GLU A 30 -13.30 6.44 -3.90
N THR A 31 -13.01 7.16 -2.82
CA THR A 31 -11.99 6.78 -1.84
C THR A 31 -12.56 5.83 -0.79
N TYR A 32 -11.73 4.91 -0.28
CA TYR A 32 -12.23 3.91 0.66
C TYR A 32 -11.22 3.52 1.75
N PHE A 33 -11.76 3.00 2.85
CA PHE A 33 -11.02 2.25 3.87
C PHE A 33 -10.98 0.76 3.54
N PRO A 34 -9.95 0.02 3.97
CA PRO A 34 -9.93 -1.42 3.85
C PRO A 34 -11.08 -2.04 4.68
N PRO A 35 -11.62 -3.19 4.28
CA PRO A 35 -12.70 -3.87 5.00
C PRO A 35 -12.45 -4.07 6.50
N SER A 36 -11.19 -4.32 6.89
CA SER A 36 -10.75 -4.46 8.28
C SER A 36 -11.09 -3.23 9.15
N LEU A 37 -10.97 -2.01 8.61
CA LEU A 37 -11.30 -0.76 9.30
C LEU A 37 -12.79 -0.40 9.25
N ARG A 38 -13.61 -1.15 8.50
CA ARG A 38 -15.07 -0.99 8.50
C ARG A 38 -15.77 -1.83 9.58
N HIS A 39 -15.01 -2.68 10.28
CA HIS A 39 -15.53 -3.45 11.42
C HIS A 39 -15.64 -2.57 12.68
N LEU A 40 -16.50 -2.98 13.60
CA LEU A 40 -16.69 -2.33 14.90
C LEU A 40 -16.48 -3.38 16.01
N PRO A 41 -15.37 -3.32 16.77
CA PRO A 41 -14.23 -2.40 16.59
C PRO A 41 -13.40 -2.71 15.33
N PRO A 42 -12.62 -1.73 14.81
CA PRO A 42 -11.68 -1.94 13.70
C PRO A 42 -10.67 -3.04 13.99
N ARG A 43 -10.36 -3.86 12.97
CA ARG A 43 -9.44 -4.99 13.09
C ARG A 43 -8.06 -4.61 12.55
N THR A 44 -7.10 -4.43 13.45
CA THR A 44 -5.74 -3.96 13.12
C THR A 44 -4.67 -5.03 13.31
N ASP A 45 -5.07 -6.28 13.51
CA ASP A 45 -4.15 -7.39 13.69
C ASP A 45 -3.37 -7.73 12.41
N HIS A 46 -2.25 -8.43 12.59
CA HIS A 46 -1.32 -8.76 11.51
C HIS A 46 -2.00 -9.51 10.36
N LYS A 47 -2.97 -10.39 10.64
CA LYS A 47 -3.66 -11.17 9.60
C LYS A 47 -4.50 -10.26 8.71
N ASN A 48 -5.22 -9.30 9.29
CA ASN A 48 -5.98 -8.31 8.53
C ASN A 48 -5.06 -7.40 7.69
N CYS A 49 -3.88 -7.03 8.22
CA CYS A 49 -2.89 -6.25 7.46
C CYS A 49 -2.36 -7.01 6.24
N ILE A 50 -2.08 -8.32 6.37
CA ILE A 50 -1.69 -9.19 5.25
C ILE A 50 -2.82 -9.31 4.23
N GLN A 51 -4.08 -9.44 4.68
CA GLN A 51 -5.23 -9.51 3.79
C GLN A 51 -5.45 -8.20 3.01
N GLU A 52 -5.28 -7.05 3.65
CA GLU A 52 -5.28 -5.75 2.98
C GLU A 52 -4.17 -5.67 1.93
N ALA A 53 -2.95 -6.06 2.27
CA ALA A 53 -1.83 -6.09 1.34
C ALA A 53 -2.14 -6.96 0.10
N HIS A 54 -2.73 -8.15 0.27
CA HIS A 54 -3.15 -9.00 -0.85
C HIS A 54 -4.21 -8.33 -1.73
N MET A 55 -5.20 -7.67 -1.13
CA MET A 55 -6.25 -6.95 -1.88
C MET A 55 -5.67 -5.79 -2.70
N LEU A 56 -4.61 -5.15 -2.21
CA LEU A 56 -3.96 -4.05 -2.90
C LEU A 56 -3.04 -4.55 -4.02
N PHE A 57 -2.22 -5.56 -3.76
CA PHE A 57 -1.19 -6.01 -4.71
C PHE A 57 -1.72 -6.86 -5.86
N PHE A 58 -2.56 -7.85 -5.58
CA PHE A 58 -2.85 -8.88 -6.58
C PHE A 58 -3.66 -8.35 -7.77
N PRO A 59 -4.72 -7.54 -7.57
CA PRO A 59 -5.48 -7.01 -8.70
C PRO A 59 -4.63 -6.11 -9.61
N ILE A 60 -3.83 -5.20 -9.04
CA ILE A 60 -3.02 -4.27 -9.85
C ILE A 60 -1.92 -4.99 -10.63
N LEU A 61 -1.34 -6.05 -10.06
CA LEU A 61 -0.31 -6.83 -10.73
C LEU A 61 -0.91 -7.70 -11.83
N GLN A 62 -2.06 -8.32 -11.59
CA GLN A 62 -2.80 -9.04 -12.64
C GLN A 62 -3.16 -8.11 -13.79
N ASP A 63 -3.69 -6.93 -13.50
CA ASP A 63 -4.02 -5.91 -14.49
C ASP A 63 -2.76 -5.48 -15.28
N LEU A 64 -1.66 -5.15 -14.59
CA LEU A 64 -0.39 -4.78 -15.22
C LEU A 64 0.16 -5.88 -16.14
N PHE A 65 0.25 -7.13 -15.67
CA PHE A 65 0.74 -8.25 -16.49
C PHE A 65 -0.18 -8.52 -17.67
N SER A 66 -1.51 -8.41 -17.50
CA SER A 66 -2.46 -8.58 -18.60
C SER A 66 -2.30 -7.50 -19.69
N LYS A 67 -2.12 -6.23 -19.30
CA LYS A 67 -1.96 -5.10 -20.21
C LYS A 67 -0.62 -5.10 -20.94
N THR A 68 0.45 -5.42 -20.22
CA THR A 68 1.82 -5.42 -20.76
C THR A 68 2.17 -6.70 -21.51
N ARG A 69 1.45 -7.80 -21.24
CA ARG A 69 1.73 -9.16 -21.74
C ARG A 69 3.11 -9.69 -21.37
N ILE A 70 3.74 -9.12 -20.34
CA ILE A 70 5.01 -9.57 -19.80
C ILE A 70 4.74 -10.65 -18.77
N SER A 71 5.44 -11.79 -18.88
CA SER A 71 5.32 -12.85 -17.89
C SER A 71 5.94 -12.41 -16.57
N PRO A 72 5.37 -12.78 -15.39
CA PRO A 72 6.02 -12.56 -14.11
C PRO A 72 7.44 -13.17 -14.04
N GLN A 73 7.71 -14.22 -14.83
CA GLN A 73 9.03 -14.84 -14.96
C GLN A 73 10.06 -13.93 -15.63
N GLU A 74 9.65 -12.90 -16.36
CA GLU A 74 10.58 -11.98 -17.04
C GLU A 74 11.02 -10.83 -16.14
N ILE A 75 10.43 -10.68 -14.95
CA ILE A 75 10.80 -9.62 -14.00
C ILE A 75 12.17 -9.92 -13.39
N ASP A 76 13.10 -8.96 -13.51
CA ASP A 76 14.47 -9.08 -12.95
C ASP A 76 14.60 -8.37 -11.61
N ILE A 77 13.86 -7.26 -11.44
CA ILE A 77 13.94 -6.38 -10.27
C ILE A 77 12.52 -6.12 -9.78
N LEU A 78 12.29 -6.29 -8.48
CA LEU A 78 11.04 -5.94 -7.80
C LEU A 78 11.35 -4.92 -6.69
N VAL A 79 10.82 -3.71 -6.82
CA VAL A 79 10.88 -2.67 -5.79
C VAL A 79 9.48 -2.45 -5.25
N LEU A 80 9.25 -2.85 -4.00
CA LEU A 80 8.00 -2.62 -3.30
C LEU A 80 8.22 -1.58 -2.21
N ASN A 81 7.35 -0.58 -2.14
CA ASN A 81 7.27 0.32 -1.00
C ASN A 81 5.92 0.23 -0.29
N CYS A 82 5.99 0.19 1.04
CA CYS A 82 4.86 0.24 1.97
C CYS A 82 5.40 0.72 3.31
N SER A 83 4.95 1.90 3.78
CA SER A 83 5.62 2.60 4.87
C SER A 83 5.24 2.08 6.25
N ALA A 84 3.96 1.88 6.50
CA ALA A 84 3.36 1.59 7.79
C ALA A 84 3.22 0.09 8.10
N PHE A 85 3.62 -0.79 7.17
CA PHE A 85 3.58 -2.23 7.39
C PHE A 85 4.79 -2.94 6.79
N CYS A 86 5.53 -3.63 7.67
CA CYS A 86 6.66 -4.47 7.34
C CYS A 86 6.47 -5.83 8.00
N SER A 87 6.25 -6.87 7.19
CA SER A 87 5.93 -8.22 7.66
C SER A 87 7.11 -9.19 7.48
N SER A 88 7.05 -10.30 8.21
CA SER A 88 7.84 -11.50 7.91
C SER A 88 6.89 -12.66 7.64
N PRO A 89 6.90 -13.28 6.43
CA PRO A 89 7.75 -12.98 5.28
C PRO A 89 7.51 -11.57 4.70
N SER A 90 8.49 -11.03 3.98
CA SER A 90 8.40 -9.69 3.39
C SER A 90 7.26 -9.58 2.37
N LEU A 91 6.72 -8.37 2.18
CA LEU A 91 5.64 -8.14 1.20
C LEU A 91 6.11 -8.46 -0.23
N SER A 92 7.38 -8.16 -0.54
CA SER A 92 7.98 -8.58 -1.81
C SER A 92 8.04 -10.11 -1.95
N SER A 93 8.35 -10.85 -0.89
CA SER A 93 8.39 -12.32 -0.93
C SER A 93 7.00 -12.93 -1.16
N ILE A 94 5.95 -12.32 -0.60
CA ILE A 94 4.56 -12.72 -0.84
C ILE A 94 4.22 -12.62 -2.33
N ILE A 95 4.64 -11.54 -2.99
CA ILE A 95 4.40 -11.33 -4.43
C ILE A 95 5.19 -12.32 -5.28
N VAL A 96 6.49 -12.48 -4.99
CA VAL A 96 7.36 -13.45 -5.68
C VAL A 96 6.74 -14.84 -5.66
N ASN A 97 6.30 -15.29 -4.48
CA ASN A 97 5.65 -16.59 -4.33
C ASN A 97 4.29 -16.66 -5.05
N ARG A 98 3.45 -15.62 -4.92
CA ARG A 98 2.09 -15.61 -5.49
C ARG A 98 2.08 -15.70 -7.01
N PHE A 99 3.02 -15.01 -7.66
CA PHE A 99 3.14 -14.94 -9.12
C PHE A 99 4.18 -15.90 -9.68
N ALA A 100 4.75 -16.76 -8.82
CA ALA A 100 5.81 -17.70 -9.17
C ALA A 100 6.95 -17.00 -9.94
N MET A 101 7.42 -15.84 -9.49
CA MET A 101 8.55 -15.17 -10.12
C MET A 101 9.82 -16.02 -10.00
N ARG A 102 10.84 -15.73 -10.82
CA ARG A 102 12.13 -16.46 -10.78
C ARG A 102 12.80 -16.34 -9.42
N ASP A 103 13.48 -17.41 -9.00
CA ASP A 103 14.21 -17.50 -7.73
C ASP A 103 15.36 -16.47 -7.62
N ASN A 104 15.85 -15.94 -8.74
CA ASN A 104 16.93 -14.95 -8.80
C ASN A 104 16.44 -13.50 -8.96
N VAL A 105 15.14 -13.23 -8.80
CA VAL A 105 14.60 -11.86 -8.83
C VAL A 105 15.20 -11.03 -7.69
N LYS A 106 15.67 -9.83 -8.02
CA LYS A 106 16.23 -8.89 -7.02
C LYS A 106 15.09 -8.14 -6.36
N THR A 107 14.80 -8.46 -5.10
CA THR A 107 13.69 -7.82 -4.36
C THR A 107 14.17 -6.74 -3.39
N PHE A 108 13.48 -5.61 -3.36
CA PHE A 108 13.69 -4.50 -2.43
C PHE A 108 12.35 -4.17 -1.75
N ASN A 109 12.31 -4.20 -0.42
CA ASN A 109 11.13 -3.88 0.37
C ASN A 109 11.40 -2.62 1.21
N LEU A 110 10.88 -1.48 0.75
CA LEU A 110 11.09 -0.18 1.38
C LEU A 110 9.97 0.12 2.38
N SER A 111 10.36 0.44 3.62
CA SER A 111 9.44 0.81 4.70
C SER A 111 9.94 2.05 5.43
N GLY A 112 9.05 2.78 6.11
CA GLY A 112 9.40 3.99 6.87
C GLY A 112 9.75 5.24 6.05
N MET A 113 9.65 5.18 4.72
CA MET A 113 10.00 6.31 3.84
C MET A 113 8.85 7.31 3.63
N GLY A 114 7.62 6.94 3.99
CA GLY A 114 6.43 7.80 3.90
C GLY A 114 6.03 8.09 2.45
N CYS A 115 5.36 9.23 2.24
CA CYS A 115 4.79 9.60 0.93
C CYS A 115 5.83 9.80 -0.19
N SER A 116 7.11 9.95 0.13
CA SER A 116 8.19 10.09 -0.86
C SER A 116 8.69 8.74 -1.41
N ALA A 117 8.26 7.62 -0.81
CA ALA A 117 8.76 6.28 -1.12
C ALA A 117 8.58 5.90 -2.60
N GLY A 118 7.53 6.40 -3.26
CA GLY A 118 7.29 6.18 -4.69
C GLY A 118 8.42 6.72 -5.58
N VAL A 119 8.83 7.97 -5.37
CA VAL A 119 9.92 8.60 -6.16
C VAL A 119 11.26 7.92 -5.87
N ILE A 120 11.50 7.57 -4.60
CA ILE A 120 12.71 6.84 -4.19
C ILE A 120 12.78 5.46 -4.86
N SER A 121 11.63 4.78 -4.99
CA SER A 121 11.55 3.49 -5.66
C SER A 121 11.88 3.58 -7.16
N ILE A 122 11.46 4.67 -7.80
CA ILE A 122 11.79 4.94 -9.21
C ILE A 122 13.29 5.18 -9.37
N ASP A 123 13.93 5.93 -8.47
CA ASP A 123 15.37 6.18 -8.54
C ASP A 123 16.20 4.89 -8.35
N ILE A 124 15.80 4.03 -7.40
CA ILE A 124 16.41 2.71 -7.21
C ILE A 124 16.27 1.87 -8.48
N ALA A 125 15.06 1.78 -9.05
CA ALA A 125 14.82 1.02 -10.27
C ALA A 125 15.64 1.57 -11.45
N ARG A 126 15.74 2.90 -11.59
CA ARG A 126 16.54 3.57 -12.62
C ARG A 126 18.01 3.17 -12.51
N THR A 127 18.61 3.30 -11.32
CA THR A 127 20.00 2.94 -11.07
C THR A 127 20.25 1.46 -11.40
N LEU A 128 19.36 0.57 -10.97
CA LEU A 128 19.49 -0.86 -11.27
C LEU A 128 19.33 -1.17 -12.75
N LEU A 129 18.39 -0.53 -13.46
CA LEU A 129 18.26 -0.68 -14.91
C LEU A 129 19.50 -0.15 -15.66
N GLN A 130 20.17 0.89 -15.17
CA GLN A 130 21.42 1.36 -15.77
C GLN A 130 22.55 0.31 -15.64
N LEU A 131 22.55 -0.46 -14.56
CA LEU A 131 23.55 -1.49 -14.28
C LEU A 131 23.23 -2.85 -14.95
N ASN A 132 21.96 -3.15 -15.24
CA ASN A 132 21.51 -4.43 -15.78
C ASN A 132 20.85 -4.21 -17.15
N ARG A 133 21.55 -4.58 -18.25
CA ARG A 133 21.04 -4.39 -19.62
C ARG A 133 19.92 -5.37 -19.96
N GLY A 134 18.90 -4.86 -20.64
CA GLY A 134 17.80 -5.67 -21.16
C GLY A 134 16.91 -6.25 -20.07
N SER A 135 16.70 -5.51 -18.99
CA SER A 135 15.98 -5.97 -17.80
C SER A 135 14.60 -5.33 -17.65
N PHE A 136 13.74 -5.99 -16.89
CA PHE A 136 12.44 -5.48 -16.42
C PHE A 136 12.48 -5.19 -14.93
N ALA A 137 12.11 -3.96 -14.56
CA ALA A 137 11.94 -3.54 -13.17
C ALA A 137 10.47 -3.25 -12.89
N LEU A 138 9.91 -3.99 -11.93
CA LEU A 138 8.57 -3.81 -11.42
C LEU A 138 8.61 -2.99 -10.14
N ILE A 139 7.90 -1.86 -10.12
CA ILE A 139 7.72 -1.02 -8.94
C ILE A 139 6.29 -1.15 -8.46
N ILE A 140 6.11 -1.31 -7.15
CA ILE A 140 4.80 -1.32 -6.49
C ILE A 140 4.84 -0.33 -5.35
N SER A 141 3.84 0.55 -5.29
CA SER A 141 3.66 1.54 -4.23
C SER A 141 2.27 1.42 -3.64
N THR A 142 2.20 1.18 -2.33
CA THR A 142 0.94 1.04 -1.62
C THR A 142 1.11 1.41 -0.15
N GLU A 143 0.00 1.55 0.55
CA GLU A 143 0.00 1.71 1.99
C GLU A 143 -1.06 0.79 2.62
N VAL A 144 -0.68 0.05 3.66
CA VAL A 144 -1.60 -0.78 4.44
C VAL A 144 -2.12 0.07 5.60
N LEU A 145 -3.38 0.50 5.50
CA LEU A 145 -3.96 1.46 6.44
C LEU A 145 -4.39 0.84 7.76
N SER A 146 -4.62 -0.48 7.80
CA SER A 146 -5.05 -1.17 9.01
C SER A 146 -4.11 -0.96 10.19
N THR A 147 -2.81 -0.70 9.95
CA THR A 147 -1.82 -0.43 11.01
C THR A 147 -1.89 1.00 11.55
N GLY A 148 -2.49 1.93 10.81
CA GLY A 148 -2.50 3.37 11.11
C GLY A 148 -3.71 3.84 11.92
N TRP A 149 -4.64 2.96 12.29
CA TRP A 149 -5.86 3.35 13.00
C TRP A 149 -5.56 3.85 14.41
N TYR A 150 -6.02 5.06 14.72
CA TYR A 150 -5.89 5.66 16.05
C TYR A 150 -7.23 5.65 16.79
N SER A 151 -7.33 4.91 17.91
CA SER A 151 -8.54 4.81 18.74
C SER A 151 -8.56 5.78 19.94
N GLY A 152 -7.56 6.65 20.07
CA GLY A 152 -7.50 7.63 21.16
C GLY A 152 -8.20 8.96 20.84
N LYS A 153 -8.07 9.91 21.76
CA LYS A 153 -8.80 11.20 21.74
C LYS A 153 -7.97 12.41 21.30
N ASP A 154 -6.67 12.22 21.07
CA ASP A 154 -5.81 13.31 20.60
C ASP A 154 -6.19 13.70 19.16
N GLN A 155 -6.84 14.86 19.01
CA GLN A 155 -7.29 15.39 17.73
C GLN A 155 -6.18 15.46 16.67
N ARG A 156 -4.93 15.72 17.09
CA ARG A 156 -3.80 15.80 16.16
C ARG A 156 -3.52 14.45 15.49
N LYS A 157 -3.79 13.35 16.21
CA LYS A 157 -3.63 11.97 15.72
C LYS A 157 -4.88 11.46 15.01
N LEU A 158 -6.07 12.00 15.32
CA LEU A 158 -7.32 11.66 14.62
C LEU A 158 -7.29 12.06 13.13
N LEU A 159 -6.42 12.99 12.74
CA LEU A 159 -6.21 13.34 11.33
C LEU A 159 -5.89 12.11 10.47
N LEU A 160 -5.14 11.13 11.00
CA LEU A 160 -4.81 9.92 10.26
C LEU A 160 -6.06 9.16 9.81
N ASN A 161 -7.05 9.07 10.69
CA ASN A 161 -8.33 8.43 10.41
C ASN A 161 -9.18 9.22 9.42
N CYS A 162 -8.91 10.51 9.20
CA CYS A 162 -9.69 11.35 8.29
C CYS A 162 -9.13 11.36 6.87
N VAL A 163 -7.81 11.42 6.69
CA VAL A 163 -7.20 11.77 5.40
C VAL A 163 -6.63 10.60 4.61
N PHE A 164 -6.19 9.53 5.28
CA PHE A 164 -5.59 8.39 4.58
C PHE A 164 -6.66 7.48 3.98
N ARG A 165 -6.44 7.05 2.74
CA ARG A 165 -7.34 6.18 1.96
C ARG A 165 -6.54 5.10 1.24
N SER A 166 -7.15 3.94 1.06
CA SER A 166 -6.49 2.79 0.45
C SER A 166 -6.22 3.06 -1.02
N GLY A 167 -5.02 2.70 -1.48
CA GLY A 167 -4.61 2.86 -2.86
C GLY A 167 -3.35 2.06 -3.16
N SER A 168 -3.21 1.66 -4.42
CA SER A 168 -2.05 0.91 -4.89
C SER A 168 -1.73 1.27 -6.33
N ALA A 169 -0.46 1.35 -6.66
CA ALA A 169 0.04 1.62 -8.00
C ALA A 169 1.17 0.65 -8.35
N ALA A 170 1.17 0.16 -9.58
CA ALA A 170 2.26 -0.63 -10.14
C ALA A 170 2.77 0.00 -11.44
N VAL A 171 4.08 -0.01 -11.62
CA VAL A 171 4.76 0.52 -12.81
C VAL A 171 5.79 -0.50 -13.28
N LEU A 172 5.79 -0.78 -14.58
CA LEU A 172 6.81 -1.60 -15.22
C LEU A 172 7.77 -0.70 -16.01
N LEU A 173 9.07 -0.77 -15.70
CA LEU A 173 10.13 -0.05 -16.39
C LEU A 173 11.06 -1.03 -17.09
N THR A 174 11.60 -0.63 -18.23
CA THR A 174 12.60 -1.41 -18.96
C THR A 174 13.60 -0.52 -19.67
N ASN A 175 14.80 -1.07 -19.90
CA ASN A 175 15.81 -0.52 -20.80
C ASN A 175 16.01 -1.40 -22.04
N LYS A 176 15.09 -2.34 -22.30
CA LYS A 176 15.04 -3.08 -23.57
C LYS A 176 14.71 -2.09 -24.69
N LYS A 177 15.38 -2.25 -25.84
CA LYS A 177 14.96 -1.54 -27.06
C LYS A 177 13.60 -2.11 -27.49
N PRO A 178 12.66 -1.26 -27.90
CA PRO A 178 11.36 -1.70 -28.43
C PRO A 178 11.53 -2.53 -29.71
#